data_AF-A0A0B1SDP9-F1
#
_entry.id   AF-A0A0B1SDP9-F1
#
_cell.length_a   1.000
_cell.length_b   1.000
_cell.length_c   1.000
_cell.angle_alpha   90.00
_cell.angle_beta   90.00
_cell.angle_gamma   90.00
#
_symmetry.space_group_name_H-M   'P 1'
#
loop_
_entity.id
_entity.type
_entity.pdbx_description
1 polymer ?
#
loop_
_entity_poly.entity_id
_entity_poly.type
_entity_poly.pdbx_seq_one_letter_code
_entity_poly.pdbx_strand_id
1 'polypeptide(L)'
;MGAGIQCLEACQDLHKYGFIHRDLKPANYACGLGDKKRIIYILDFGIARKITNLKGELKAPRQTVRFKGTIRFASISCHNNTEMGPKDDCESWYYLLLDIAVPRGIIWRSVSDKNEVLKLKQQLRKDKRVRTILVPQEAALGAMKCKAELGKVMDYIDSLKYFDHVDYEFIYKELTECAKIEGGDINEPYDWEKPDGTAPTVKTTGLSS
;
A
#
# COMPACT_ATOMS: atom_id res chain seq x y z
N MET A 1 -3.52 -5.95 -8.49
CA MET A 1 -3.94 -4.53 -8.39
C MET A 1 -5.35 -4.36 -7.83
N GLY A 2 -6.38 -5.04 -8.35
CA GLY A 2 -7.78 -4.87 -7.89
C GLY A 2 -7.99 -4.99 -6.37
N ALA A 3 -7.38 -5.98 -5.70
CA ALA A 3 -7.48 -6.11 -4.24
C ALA A 3 -6.86 -4.91 -3.50
N GLY A 4 -5.74 -4.39 -4.02
CA GLY A 4 -5.09 -3.18 -3.48
C GLY A 4 -5.98 -1.94 -3.61
N ILE A 5 -6.71 -1.79 -4.72
CA ILE A 5 -7.68 -0.71 -4.90
C ILE A 5 -8.77 -0.79 -3.82
N GLN A 6 -9.39 -1.96 -3.61
CA GLN A 6 -10.43 -2.10 -2.59
C GLN A 6 -9.91 -1.84 -1.16
N CYS A 7 -8.67 -2.23 -0.84
CA CYS A 7 -8.07 -1.86 0.44
C CYS A 7 -8.00 -0.33 0.61
N LEU A 8 -7.69 0.42 -0.46
CA LEU A 8 -7.65 1.88 -0.42
C LEU A 8 -9.05 2.50 -0.37
N GLU A 9 -10.04 1.94 -1.07
CA GLU A 9 -11.45 2.34 -0.98
C GLU A 9 -11.99 2.22 0.46
N ALA A 10 -11.74 1.09 1.11
CA ALA A 10 -12.13 0.90 2.52
C ALA A 10 -11.46 1.92 3.46
N CYS A 11 -10.21 2.27 3.18
CA CYS A 11 -9.48 3.32 3.91
C CYS A 11 -10.05 4.72 3.62
N GLN A 12 -10.34 5.04 2.35
CA GLN A 12 -10.97 6.29 1.93
C GLN A 12 -12.32 6.48 2.63
N ASP A 13 -13.12 5.44 2.73
CA ASP A 13 -14.41 5.47 3.43
C ASP A 13 -14.24 5.80 4.91
N LEU A 14 -13.26 5.21 5.60
CA LEU A 14 -12.92 5.59 6.97
C LEU A 14 -12.56 7.08 7.08
N HIS A 15 -11.80 7.60 6.12
CA HIS A 15 -11.38 8.99 6.09
C HIS A 15 -12.54 9.97 5.86
N LYS A 16 -13.57 9.58 5.09
CA LYS A 16 -14.81 10.37 4.92
C LYS A 16 -15.50 10.65 6.27
N TYR A 17 -15.37 9.75 7.25
CA TYR A 17 -15.89 9.95 8.60
C TYR A 17 -14.92 10.67 9.55
N GLY A 18 -13.79 11.16 9.03
CA GLY A 18 -12.81 11.95 9.80
C GLY A 18 -11.93 11.11 10.73
N PHE A 19 -11.73 9.83 10.40
CA PHE A 19 -10.83 8.93 11.10
C PHE A 19 -9.65 8.53 10.22
N ILE A 20 -8.53 8.21 10.86
CA ILE A 20 -7.43 7.46 10.26
C ILE A 20 -7.24 6.16 11.03
N HIS A 21 -6.80 5.11 10.35
CA HIS A 21 -6.61 3.77 10.89
C HIS A 21 -5.30 3.62 11.66
N ARG A 22 -4.18 4.10 11.11
CA ARG A 22 -2.82 4.01 11.67
C ARG A 22 -2.21 2.60 11.80
N ASP A 23 -2.83 1.57 11.21
CA ASP A 23 -2.27 0.20 11.21
C ASP A 23 -2.69 -0.61 9.98
N LEU A 24 -2.59 0.00 8.79
CA LEU A 24 -2.90 -0.72 7.57
C LEU A 24 -1.83 -1.78 7.31
N LYS A 25 -2.28 -3.05 7.30
CA LYS A 25 -1.47 -4.24 7.06
C LYS A 25 -2.37 -5.36 6.53
N PRO A 26 -1.85 -6.36 5.80
CA PRO A 26 -2.67 -7.43 5.25
C PRO A 26 -3.58 -8.12 6.27
N ALA A 27 -3.09 -8.34 7.50
CA ALA A 27 -3.85 -9.00 8.56
C ALA A 27 -5.06 -8.20 9.10
N ASN A 28 -5.14 -6.90 8.81
CA ASN A 28 -6.29 -6.04 9.16
C ASN A 28 -7.28 -5.91 7.98
N TYR A 29 -7.16 -6.76 6.97
CA TYR A 29 -8.13 -6.87 5.90
C TYR A 29 -8.61 -8.32 5.76
N ALA A 30 -9.85 -8.49 5.35
CA ALA A 30 -10.41 -9.80 5.03
C ALA A 30 -11.36 -9.73 3.83
N CYS A 31 -11.37 -10.75 3.00
CA CYS A 31 -12.43 -10.92 2.00
C CYS A 31 -13.70 -11.46 2.67
N GLY A 32 -14.86 -11.12 2.11
CA GLY A 32 -16.13 -11.72 2.52
C GLY A 32 -16.23 -13.21 2.18
N LEU A 33 -17.29 -13.86 2.68
CA LEU A 33 -17.58 -15.26 2.39
C LEU A 33 -18.69 -15.39 1.33
N GLY A 34 -18.72 -16.52 0.63
CA GLY A 34 -19.74 -16.82 -0.38
C GLY A 34 -19.83 -15.74 -1.46
N ASP A 35 -21.03 -15.19 -1.65
CA ASP A 35 -21.29 -14.13 -2.63
C ASP A 35 -20.52 -12.82 -2.37
N LYS A 36 -19.97 -12.66 -1.16
CA LYS A 36 -19.17 -11.50 -0.75
C LYS A 36 -17.65 -11.71 -0.91
N LYS A 37 -17.20 -12.82 -1.52
CA LYS A 37 -15.76 -13.13 -1.71
C LYS A 37 -14.96 -12.09 -2.49
N ARG A 38 -15.66 -11.21 -3.22
CA ARG A 38 -15.09 -10.08 -3.97
C ARG A 38 -15.16 -8.74 -3.22
N ILE A 39 -15.57 -8.74 -1.96
CA ILE A 39 -15.62 -7.54 -1.11
C ILE A 39 -14.52 -7.66 -0.05
N ILE A 40 -13.63 -6.68 0.00
CA ILE A 40 -12.59 -6.57 1.03
C ILE A 40 -13.06 -5.63 2.15
N TYR A 41 -13.00 -6.11 3.39
CA TYR A 41 -13.35 -5.38 4.60
C TYR A 41 -12.08 -4.96 5.33
N ILE A 42 -12.08 -3.73 5.85
CA ILE A 42 -11.07 -3.24 6.80
C ILE A 42 -11.50 -3.58 8.23
N LEU A 43 -10.55 -4.05 9.04
CA LEU A 43 -10.74 -4.60 10.38
C LEU A 43 -9.82 -3.90 11.40
N ASP A 44 -10.11 -4.08 12.69
CA ASP A 44 -9.29 -3.61 13.82
C ASP A 44 -9.03 -2.10 13.88
N PHE A 45 -10.03 -1.37 14.37
CA PHE A 45 -9.94 0.06 14.65
C PHE A 45 -9.33 0.39 16.03
N GLY A 46 -8.68 -0.59 16.70
CA GLY A 46 -8.22 -0.44 18.09
C GLY A 46 -7.23 0.70 18.32
N ILE A 47 -6.48 1.08 17.28
CA ILE A 47 -5.62 2.26 17.28
C ILE A 47 -6.02 3.32 16.25
N ALA A 48 -7.25 3.29 15.73
CA ALA A 48 -7.76 4.38 14.91
C ALA A 48 -7.81 5.71 15.69
N ARG A 49 -7.91 6.82 14.97
CA ARG A 49 -7.94 8.16 15.57
C ARG A 49 -8.87 9.08 14.80
N LYS A 50 -9.79 9.73 15.52
CA LYS A 50 -10.58 10.83 14.98
C LYS A 50 -9.71 12.08 14.81
N ILE A 51 -9.48 12.48 13.57
CA ILE A 51 -8.64 13.63 13.19
C ILE A 51 -9.45 14.90 12.96
N THR A 52 -10.77 14.81 12.82
CA THR A 52 -11.64 15.99 12.69
C THR A 52 -12.25 16.44 14.02
N ASN A 53 -12.52 17.74 14.13
CA ASN A 53 -13.31 18.33 15.21
C ASN A 53 -14.82 18.17 14.95
N LEU A 54 -15.67 18.78 15.80
CA LEU A 54 -17.14 18.69 15.65
C LEU A 54 -17.68 19.42 14.40
N LYS A 55 -16.88 20.31 13.80
CA LYS A 55 -17.20 21.03 12.56
C LYS A 55 -16.73 20.29 11.30
N GLY A 56 -16.09 19.13 11.46
CA GLY A 56 -15.51 18.38 10.34
C GLY A 56 -14.13 18.88 9.90
N GLU A 57 -13.53 19.85 10.59
CA GLU A 57 -12.23 20.42 10.24
C GLU A 57 -11.10 19.59 10.85
N LEU A 58 -9.96 19.51 10.16
CA LEU A 58 -8.78 18.78 10.65
C LEU A 58 -8.22 19.45 11.92
N LYS A 59 -7.98 18.64 12.97
CA LYS A 59 -7.37 19.10 14.22
C LYS A 59 -5.93 19.55 13.98
N ALA A 60 -5.47 20.54 14.75
CA ALA A 60 -4.07 20.91 14.78
C ALA A 60 -3.18 19.70 15.17
N PRO A 61 -2.01 19.53 14.53
CA PRO A 61 -1.13 18.43 14.84
C PRO A 61 -0.54 18.55 16.24
N ARG A 62 -0.46 17.43 16.97
CA ARG A 62 0.28 17.40 18.23
C ARG A 62 1.79 17.54 17.99
N GLN A 63 2.49 18.13 18.95
CA GLN A 63 3.96 18.27 18.90
C GLN A 63 4.69 16.93 18.80
N THR A 64 4.19 15.91 19.50
CA THR A 64 4.74 14.54 19.43
C THR A 64 3.65 13.50 19.58
N VAL A 65 3.83 12.37 18.90
CA VAL A 65 2.91 11.23 18.92
C VAL A 65 3.72 9.96 19.09
N ARG A 66 3.40 9.17 20.11
CA ARG A 66 4.02 7.85 20.27
C ARG A 66 3.72 6.97 19.07
N PHE A 67 4.75 6.34 18.52
CA PHE A 67 4.62 5.26 17.54
C PHE A 67 3.59 4.22 17.99
N LYS A 68 2.62 3.94 17.11
CA LYS A 68 1.65 2.85 17.23
C LYS A 68 1.51 2.20 15.86
N GLY A 69 1.29 0.89 15.83
CA GLY A 69 1.10 0.13 14.60
C GLY A 69 2.31 -0.75 14.24
N THR A 70 2.29 -1.26 13.02
CA THR A 70 3.22 -2.28 12.56
C THR A 70 4.43 -1.66 11.86
N ILE A 71 5.64 -1.84 12.40
CA ILE A 71 6.91 -1.27 11.90
C ILE A 71 7.06 -1.40 10.37
N ARG A 72 6.77 -2.59 9.83
CA ARG A 72 6.88 -2.90 8.40
C ARG A 72 6.10 -1.92 7.52
N PHE A 73 4.89 -1.53 7.93
CA PHE A 73 3.95 -0.74 7.14
C PHE A 73 3.78 0.70 7.62
N ALA A 74 4.31 1.06 8.80
CA ALA A 74 4.15 2.42 9.34
C ALA A 74 4.75 3.50 8.43
N SER A 75 4.09 4.65 8.30
CA SER A 75 4.64 5.79 7.54
C SER A 75 5.93 6.35 8.17
N ILE A 76 6.72 7.07 7.37
CA ILE A 76 7.89 7.82 7.87
C ILE A 76 7.47 8.79 8.99
N SER A 77 6.30 9.44 8.90
CA SER A 77 5.80 10.32 9.97
C SER A 77 5.57 9.56 11.27
N CYS A 78 5.01 8.34 11.20
CA CYS A 78 4.83 7.48 12.37
C CYS A 78 6.18 7.11 13.01
N HIS A 79 7.17 6.72 12.20
CA HIS A 79 8.53 6.45 12.68
C HIS A 79 9.17 7.66 13.38
N ASN A 80 8.92 8.87 12.87
CA ASN A 80 9.43 10.13 13.39
C ASN A 80 8.63 10.69 14.59
N ASN A 81 7.60 9.98 15.06
CA ASN A 81 6.70 10.44 16.13
C ASN A 81 5.96 11.76 15.79
N THR A 82 5.70 12.01 14.51
CA THR A 82 4.93 13.15 14.02
C THR A 82 3.44 12.81 13.96
N GLU A 83 2.55 13.81 14.07
CA GLU A 83 1.12 13.59 13.87
C GLU A 83 0.84 13.02 12.48
N MET A 84 0.02 11.98 12.45
CA MET A 84 -0.39 11.29 11.23
C MET A 84 -1.70 11.87 10.71
N GLY A 85 -1.82 11.96 9.39
CA GLY A 85 -3.05 12.29 8.67
C GLY A 85 -3.40 11.25 7.61
N PRO A 86 -4.40 11.52 6.76
CA PRO A 86 -4.83 10.61 5.69
C PRO A 86 -3.69 10.14 4.77
N LYS A 87 -2.72 11.02 4.48
CA LYS A 87 -1.54 10.69 3.68
C LYS A 87 -0.69 9.55 4.26
N ASP A 88 -0.67 9.40 5.58
CA ASP A 88 0.15 8.40 6.27
C ASP A 88 -0.47 7.01 6.20
N ASP A 89 -1.80 6.94 6.21
CA ASP A 89 -2.51 5.71 5.89
C ASP A 89 -2.32 5.35 4.41
N CYS A 90 -2.33 6.32 3.48
CA CYS A 90 -1.99 6.05 2.08
C CYS A 90 -0.55 5.55 1.89
N GLU A 91 0.43 6.08 2.63
CA GLU A 91 1.81 5.56 2.61
C GLU A 91 1.87 4.12 3.13
N SER A 92 1.14 3.82 4.20
CA SER A 92 1.05 2.47 4.78
C SER A 92 0.38 1.49 3.83
N TRP A 93 -0.72 1.91 3.19
CA TRP A 93 -1.41 1.17 2.14
C TRP A 93 -0.49 0.90 0.95
N TYR A 94 0.33 1.86 0.53
CA TYR A 94 1.26 1.66 -0.57
C TYR A 94 2.30 0.58 -0.24
N TYR A 95 2.82 0.55 1.00
CA TYR A 95 3.70 -0.52 1.45
C TYR A 95 2.99 -1.88 1.51
N LEU A 96 1.72 -1.91 1.92
CA LEU A 96 0.88 -3.11 1.86
C LEU A 96 0.73 -3.61 0.42
N LEU A 97 0.38 -2.73 -0.51
CA LEU A 97 0.23 -3.04 -1.93
C LEU A 97 1.49 -3.69 -2.49
N LEU A 98 2.65 -3.13 -2.21
CA LEU A 98 3.91 -3.70 -2.67
C LEU A 98 4.23 -5.04 -2.01
N ASP A 99 3.93 -5.22 -0.72
CA ASP A 99 4.20 -6.48 -0.02
C ASP A 99 3.39 -7.66 -0.60
N ILE A 100 2.21 -7.38 -1.15
CA ILE A 100 1.34 -8.39 -1.79
C ILE A 100 1.58 -8.51 -3.31
N ALA A 101 1.94 -7.43 -4.00
CA ALA A 101 2.09 -7.42 -5.45
C ALA A 101 3.48 -7.87 -5.93
N VAL A 102 4.50 -7.71 -5.09
CA VAL A 102 5.87 -8.13 -5.40
C VAL A 102 6.10 -9.53 -4.81
N PRO A 103 6.54 -10.54 -5.59
CA PRO A 103 6.70 -11.92 -5.08
C PRO A 103 7.59 -12.06 -3.83
N ARG A 104 8.63 -11.22 -3.70
CA ARG A 104 9.52 -11.20 -2.51
C ARG A 104 9.04 -10.26 -1.40
N GLY A 105 7.96 -9.51 -1.63
CA GLY A 105 7.48 -8.44 -0.77
C GLY A 105 8.39 -7.22 -0.78
N ILE A 106 8.15 -6.30 0.16
CA ILE A 106 8.95 -5.07 0.31
C ILE A 106 10.36 -5.36 0.83
N ILE A 107 11.33 -4.52 0.47
CA ILE A 107 12.76 -4.78 0.72
C ILE A 107 13.16 -4.90 2.19
N TRP A 108 12.37 -4.33 3.11
CA TRP A 108 12.60 -4.42 4.57
C TRP A 108 11.68 -5.44 5.25
N ARG A 109 11.08 -6.38 4.50
CA ARG A 109 10.13 -7.36 5.05
C ARG A 109 10.67 -8.14 6.24
N SER A 110 11.96 -8.50 6.22
CA SER A 110 12.65 -9.27 7.26
C SER A 110 13.31 -8.41 8.35
N VAL A 111 13.24 -7.08 8.26
CA VAL A 111 13.88 -6.18 9.22
C VAL A 111 12.90 -5.86 10.35
N SER A 112 13.30 -6.17 11.59
CA SER A 112 12.50 -5.93 12.80
C SER A 112 12.86 -4.65 13.53
N ASP A 113 14.09 -4.13 13.35
CA ASP A 113 14.52 -2.89 14.01
C ASP A 113 13.83 -1.66 13.41
N LYS A 114 13.21 -0.85 14.28
CA LYS A 114 12.42 0.32 13.89
C LYS A 114 13.25 1.39 13.18
N ASN A 115 14.49 1.60 13.63
CA ASN A 115 15.35 2.66 13.09
C ASN A 115 15.96 2.23 11.76
N GLU A 116 16.28 0.95 11.61
CA GLU A 116 16.78 0.40 10.36
C GLU A 116 15.71 0.43 9.25
N VAL A 117 14.46 0.07 9.58
CA VAL A 117 13.33 0.23 8.65
C VAL A 117 13.14 1.69 8.24
N LEU A 118 13.25 2.64 9.18
CA LEU A 118 13.18 4.07 8.87
C LEU A 118 14.29 4.50 7.90
N LYS A 119 15.54 4.08 8.13
CA LYS A 119 16.66 4.40 7.24
C LYS A 119 16.41 3.88 5.83
N LEU A 120 15.94 2.63 5.69
CA LEU A 120 15.63 2.05 4.38
C LEU A 120 14.52 2.84 3.68
N LYS A 121 13.44 3.20 4.39
CA LYS A 121 12.36 4.05 3.86
C LYS A 121 12.89 5.41 3.39
N GLN A 122 13.77 6.05 4.15
CA GLN A 122 14.37 7.34 3.78
C GLN A 122 15.35 7.22 2.60
N GLN A 123 16.12 6.14 2.53
CA GLN A 123 17.04 5.89 1.41
C GLN A 123 16.28 5.73 0.09
N LEU A 124 15.13 5.05 0.11
CA LEU A 124 14.24 4.97 -1.06
C LEU A 124 13.77 6.35 -1.56
N ARG A 125 13.67 7.34 -0.67
CA ARG A 125 13.26 8.71 -1.03
C ARG A 125 14.37 9.54 -1.63
N LYS A 126 15.63 9.24 -1.27
CA LYS A 126 16.81 10.01 -1.73
C LYS A 126 17.23 9.64 -3.15
N ASP A 127 17.14 8.37 -3.52
CA ASP A 127 17.52 7.93 -4.85
C ASP A 127 16.26 7.67 -5.70
N LYS A 128 15.97 8.61 -6.60
CA LYS A 128 14.87 8.49 -7.57
C LYS A 128 15.01 7.25 -8.46
N ARG A 129 16.22 6.72 -8.66
CA ARG A 129 16.48 5.46 -9.38
C ARG A 129 16.18 4.23 -8.51
N VAL A 130 16.19 4.37 -7.18
CA VAL A 130 15.81 3.32 -6.22
C VAL A 130 14.29 3.26 -6.00
N ARG A 131 13.52 4.30 -6.37
CA ARG A 131 12.04 4.19 -6.47
C ARG A 131 11.63 3.08 -7.44
N THR A 132 12.39 2.87 -8.52
CA THR A 132 12.30 1.74 -9.46
C THR A 132 12.86 0.39 -8.92
N ILE A 133 13.56 0.40 -7.77
CA ILE A 133 14.25 -0.74 -7.10
C ILE A 133 13.47 -1.30 -5.89
N LEU A 134 12.28 -0.75 -5.57
CA LEU A 134 11.26 -1.51 -4.82
C LEU A 134 11.06 -2.93 -5.42
N VAL A 135 11.31 -2.99 -6.73
CA VAL A 135 11.75 -4.06 -7.63
C VAL A 135 13.20 -4.55 -7.56
N PRO A 136 13.67 -5.59 -6.82
CA PRO A 136 15.09 -5.99 -6.90
C PRO A 136 15.55 -6.18 -8.36
N GLN A 137 16.59 -5.46 -8.75
CA GLN A 137 17.00 -5.31 -10.16
C GLN A 137 17.53 -6.62 -10.77
N GLU A 138 17.90 -7.57 -9.90
CA GLU A 138 18.44 -8.88 -10.24
C GLU A 138 17.36 -9.99 -10.31
N ALA A 139 16.08 -9.65 -10.13
CA ALA A 139 14.99 -10.61 -10.29
C ALA A 139 14.82 -10.96 -11.78
N ALA A 140 15.58 -11.96 -12.23
CA ALA A 140 15.52 -12.59 -13.56
C ALA A 140 14.17 -13.30 -13.87
N LEU A 141 13.08 -12.90 -13.21
CA LEU A 141 11.69 -13.32 -13.42
C LEU A 141 10.77 -12.10 -13.16
N GLY A 142 10.88 -11.10 -14.04
CA GLY A 142 9.89 -10.03 -14.19
C GLY A 142 10.06 -8.84 -13.26
N ALA A 143 10.86 -7.86 -13.67
CA ALA A 143 10.66 -6.50 -13.19
C ALA A 143 9.22 -6.07 -13.52
N MET A 144 8.44 -5.71 -12.49
CA MET A 144 7.12 -5.11 -12.69
C MET A 144 7.23 -4.00 -13.73
N LYS A 145 6.42 -4.07 -14.78
CA LYS A 145 6.41 -3.14 -15.91
C LYS A 145 5.87 -1.77 -15.48
N CYS A 146 4.91 -1.74 -14.56
CA CYS A 146 4.25 -0.50 -14.10
C CYS A 146 5.01 0.29 -13.01
N LYS A 147 6.34 0.23 -13.00
CA LYS A 147 7.17 0.92 -12.01
C LYS A 147 7.03 2.45 -12.07
N ALA A 148 6.79 3.01 -13.26
CA ALA A 148 6.65 4.44 -13.44
C ALA A 148 5.39 4.96 -12.74
N GLU A 149 4.28 4.24 -12.89
CA GLU A 149 2.96 4.55 -12.31
C GLU A 149 3.00 4.45 -10.79
N LEU A 150 3.58 3.37 -10.26
CA LEU A 150 3.82 3.24 -8.83
C LEU A 150 4.73 4.35 -8.29
N GLY A 151 5.74 4.75 -9.07
CA GLY A 151 6.59 5.90 -8.76
C GLY A 151 5.78 7.20 -8.64
N LYS A 152 4.88 7.49 -9.59
CA LYS A 152 4.00 8.67 -9.54
C LYS A 152 3.10 8.67 -8.30
N VAL A 153 2.53 7.52 -7.93
CA VAL A 153 1.72 7.39 -6.71
C VAL A 153 2.55 7.73 -5.48
N MET A 154 3.79 7.23 -5.40
CA MET A 154 4.66 7.55 -4.28
C MET A 154 5.06 9.03 -4.24
N ASP A 155 5.41 9.60 -5.39
CA ASP A 155 5.76 11.02 -5.52
C ASP A 155 4.59 11.92 -5.09
N TYR A 156 3.37 11.52 -5.45
CA TYR A 156 2.15 12.18 -5.00
C TYR A 156 1.98 12.11 -3.47
N ILE A 157 2.08 10.92 -2.85
CA ILE A 157 1.97 10.75 -1.40
C ILE A 157 3.04 11.59 -0.66
N ASP A 158 4.28 11.61 -1.17
CA ASP A 158 5.39 12.40 -0.61
C ASP A 158 5.14 13.91 -0.70
N SER A 159 4.41 14.37 -1.72
CA SER A 159 4.11 15.79 -1.92
C SER A 159 3.10 16.35 -0.90
N LEU A 160 2.28 15.47 -0.32
CA LEU A 160 1.23 15.86 0.62
C LEU A 160 1.79 16.23 1.99
N LYS A 161 1.15 17.21 2.62
CA LYS A 161 1.34 17.63 4.00
C LYS A 161 0.16 17.17 4.86
N TYR A 162 0.28 17.37 6.17
CA TYR A 162 -0.75 16.94 7.13
C TYR A 162 -2.14 17.54 6.84
N PHE A 163 -2.20 18.80 6.41
CA PHE A 163 -3.45 19.51 6.12
C PHE A 163 -3.97 19.31 4.69
N ASP A 164 -3.22 18.62 3.84
CA ASP A 164 -3.63 18.44 2.45
C ASP A 164 -4.68 17.33 2.34
N HIS A 165 -5.62 17.50 1.41
CA HIS A 165 -6.59 16.46 1.06
C HIS A 165 -5.96 15.47 0.09
N VAL A 166 -6.23 14.18 0.31
CA VAL A 166 -5.81 13.12 -0.61
C VAL A 166 -6.80 13.04 -1.78
N ASP A 167 -6.25 13.12 -2.98
CA ASP A 167 -6.87 12.83 -4.26
C ASP A 167 -6.77 11.33 -4.52
N TYR A 168 -7.77 10.60 -4.03
CA TYR A 168 -7.86 9.15 -4.22
C TYR A 168 -8.06 8.77 -5.68
N GLU A 169 -8.76 9.61 -6.46
CA GLU A 169 -9.02 9.36 -7.88
C GLU A 169 -7.73 9.33 -8.69
N PHE A 170 -6.77 10.22 -8.38
CA PHE A 170 -5.43 10.15 -8.96
C PHE A 170 -4.77 8.79 -8.68
N ILE A 171 -4.81 8.31 -7.43
CA ILE A 171 -4.21 7.02 -7.06
C ILE A 171 -4.91 5.86 -7.79
N TYR A 172 -6.24 5.84 -7.84
CA TYR A 172 -7.01 4.82 -8.54
C TYR A 172 -6.71 4.78 -10.04
N LYS A 173 -6.56 5.96 -10.66
CA LYS A 173 -6.19 6.08 -12.07
C LYS A 173 -4.82 5.48 -12.36
N GLU A 174 -3.80 5.81 -11.56
CA GLU A 174 -2.45 5.25 -11.76
C GLU A 174 -2.43 3.73 -11.53
N LEU A 175 -3.17 3.19 -10.55
CA LEU A 175 -3.27 1.73 -10.34
C LEU A 175 -4.03 1.00 -11.45
N THR A 176 -5.05 1.64 -12.02
CA THR A 176 -5.76 1.10 -13.17
C THR A 176 -4.84 1.03 -14.38
N GLU A 177 -4.01 2.06 -14.57
CA GLU A 177 -2.97 2.05 -15.60
C GLU A 177 -1.90 0.98 -15.32
N CYS A 178 -1.50 0.79 -14.06
CA CYS A 178 -0.62 -0.31 -13.67
C CYS A 178 -1.18 -1.67 -14.12
N ALA A 179 -2.46 -1.94 -13.85
CA ALA A 179 -3.08 -3.21 -14.22
C ALA A 179 -3.02 -3.44 -15.75
N LYS A 180 -3.33 -2.41 -16.55
CA LYS A 180 -3.26 -2.48 -18.01
C LYS A 180 -1.85 -2.74 -18.52
N ILE A 181 -0.84 -2.07 -17.97
CA ILE A 181 0.58 -2.24 -18.36
C ILE A 181 1.07 -3.67 -18.06
N GLU A 182 0.60 -4.26 -16.95
CA GLU A 182 0.88 -5.66 -16.62
C GLU A 182 0.08 -6.66 -17.48
N GLY A 183 -0.84 -6.18 -18.33
CA GLY A 183 -1.68 -7.02 -19.20
C GLY A 183 -2.88 -7.63 -18.49
N GLY A 184 -3.31 -7.05 -17.35
CA GLY A 184 -4.49 -7.48 -16.60
C GLY A 184 -5.58 -6.40 -16.55
N ASP A 185 -6.73 -6.76 -15.98
CA ASP A 185 -7.82 -5.85 -15.65
C ASP A 185 -8.04 -5.84 -14.12
N ILE A 186 -8.46 -4.71 -13.57
CA ILE A 186 -8.72 -4.58 -12.12
C ILE A 186 -9.93 -5.41 -11.66
N ASN A 187 -10.79 -5.81 -12.60
CA ASN A 187 -12.01 -6.59 -12.39
C ASN A 187 -11.81 -8.09 -12.64
N GLU A 188 -10.61 -8.52 -13.03
CA GLU A 188 -10.27 -9.95 -13.13
C GLU A 188 -10.56 -10.68 -11.81
N PRO A 189 -10.93 -11.97 -11.85
CA PRO A 189 -11.08 -12.78 -10.64
C PRO A 189 -9.80 -12.77 -9.80
N TYR A 190 -9.96 -12.66 -8.48
CA TYR A 190 -8.83 -12.74 -7.57
C TYR A 190 -8.19 -14.13 -7.55
N ASP A 191 -6.96 -14.22 -7.05
CA ASP A 191 -6.22 -15.49 -7.02
C ASP A 191 -6.93 -16.56 -6.19
N TRP A 192 -7.70 -16.18 -5.17
CA TRP A 192 -8.52 -17.08 -4.34
C TRP A 192 -9.87 -17.44 -4.95
N GLU A 193 -10.22 -16.90 -6.13
CA GLU A 193 -11.42 -17.28 -6.87
C GLU A 193 -11.15 -18.37 -7.91
N LYS A 194 -9.89 -18.59 -8.26
CA LYS A 194 -9.48 -19.63 -9.20
C LYS A 194 -9.63 -20.99 -8.50
N PRO A 195 -10.28 -22.00 -9.12
CA PRO A 195 -10.35 -23.34 -8.55
C PRO A 195 -8.94 -23.89 -8.30
N ASP A 196 -8.74 -24.56 -7.17
CA ASP A 196 -7.48 -25.22 -6.82
C ASP A 196 -7.05 -26.16 -7.98
N GLY A 197 -6.05 -25.74 -8.76
CA GLY A 197 -5.55 -26.53 -9.89
C GLY A 197 -4.96 -25.76 -11.08
N THR A 198 -5.24 -24.47 -11.24
CA THR A 198 -4.60 -23.65 -12.29
C THR A 198 -3.46 -22.82 -11.71
N ALA A 199 -2.39 -23.50 -11.25
CA ALA A 199 -1.10 -22.83 -11.10
C ALA A 199 -0.67 -22.28 -12.48
N PRO A 200 0.02 -21.13 -12.56
CA PRO A 200 0.52 -20.65 -13.83
C PRO A 200 1.49 -21.69 -14.40
N THR A 201 1.17 -22.26 -15.56
CA THR A 201 2.11 -23.10 -16.31
C THR A 201 3.32 -22.26 -16.66
N VAL A 202 4.43 -22.46 -15.95
CA VAL A 202 5.75 -22.05 -16.41
C VAL A 202 5.99 -22.81 -17.71
N LYS A 203 5.93 -22.10 -18.84
CA LYS A 203 6.38 -22.66 -20.13
C LYS A 203 7.89 -22.82 -20.04
N THR A 204 8.35 -24.01 -19.64
CA THR A 204 9.73 -24.43 -19.86
C THR A 204 9.92 -24.55 -21.36
N THR A 205 10.59 -23.57 -21.97
CA THR A 205 11.17 -23.72 -23.30
C THR A 205 12.22 -24.80 -23.20
N GLY A 206 11.89 -25.99 -23.70
CA GLY A 206 12.83 -27.10 -23.80
C GLY A 206 14.03 -26.71 -24.65
N LEU A 207 15.23 -26.93 -24.11
CA LEU A 207 16.40 -27.14 -24.95
C LEU A 207 16.22 -28.49 -25.64
N SER A 208 15.98 -28.46 -26.95
CA SER A 208 16.19 -29.61 -27.81
C SER A 208 17.69 -29.84 -27.99
N SER A 209 18.02 -31.13 -28.00
CA SER A 209 19.31 -31.80 -28.11
C SER A 209 20.19 -31.32 -29.26
#